data_AF-A0A6J3AIV7-F1
#
_entry.id   AF-A0A6J3AIV7-F1
#
_cell.length_a   1.000
_cell.length_b   1.000
_cell.length_c   1.000
_cell.angle_alpha   90.00
_cell.angle_beta   90.00
_cell.angle_gamma   90.00
#
_symmetry.space_group_name_H-M   'P 1'
#
loop_
_entity.id
_entity.type
_entity.pdbx_description
1 polymer ?
#
loop_
_entity_poly.entity_id
_entity_poly.type
_entity_poly.pdbx_seq_one_letter_code
_entity_poly.pdbx_strand_id
1 'polypeptide(L)'
;MRKNHPTERYDSGRDGFIDLMELKLMMEKLGAPQTHLGLKSMIKEVDEDFDGKLSFREVQALSSASKFEAELKAEQDERKRAEEKRRLRQAAFRELKAAFST
;
A
#
# COMPACT_ATOMS: atom_id res chain seq x y z
N MET A 1 23.95 -24.23 5.44
CA MET A 1 24.15 -22.85 4.94
C MET A 1 22.99 -22.00 5.42
N ARG A 2 23.24 -20.89 6.13
CA ARG A 2 22.16 -19.94 6.45
C ARG A 2 21.82 -19.20 5.16
N LYS A 3 20.57 -19.30 4.71
CA LYS A 3 20.07 -18.52 3.58
C LYS A 3 19.86 -17.10 4.10
N ASN A 4 20.55 -16.11 3.54
CA ASN A 4 20.31 -14.71 3.88
C ASN A 4 18.97 -14.31 3.27
N HIS A 5 18.06 -13.83 4.10
CA HIS A 5 16.72 -13.41 3.67
C HIS A 5 16.70 -11.88 3.56
N PRO A 6 16.01 -11.29 2.56
CA PRO A 6 15.87 -9.84 2.38
C PRO A 6 15.43 -9.04 3.62
N THR A 7 14.80 -9.70 4.60
CA THR A 7 14.34 -9.13 5.87
C THR A 7 15.48 -8.90 6.89
N GLU A 8 16.66 -9.47 6.68
CA GLU A 8 17.82 -9.41 7.60
C GLU A 8 18.31 -7.96 7.84
N ARG A 9 18.03 -7.03 6.91
CA ARG A 9 18.33 -5.60 7.07
C ARG A 9 17.43 -4.86 8.07
N TYR A 10 16.36 -5.51 8.51
CA TYR A 10 15.33 -4.97 9.40
C TYR A 10 15.19 -5.78 10.70
N ASP A 11 15.49 -7.07 10.65
CA ASP A 11 15.63 -7.97 11.81
C ASP A 11 16.85 -7.56 12.66
N SER A 12 16.61 -6.68 13.61
CA SER A 12 17.60 -6.16 14.54
C SER A 12 17.86 -7.16 15.67
N GLY A 13 16.85 -7.95 16.04
CA GLY A 13 16.94 -9.03 17.02
C GLY A 13 17.78 -10.23 16.56
N ARG A 14 17.96 -10.39 15.24
CA ARG A 14 18.58 -11.56 14.58
C ARG A 14 17.90 -12.86 14.97
N ASP A 15 16.59 -12.81 15.20
CA ASP A 15 15.79 -13.99 15.55
C ASP A 15 15.17 -14.67 14.32
N GLY A 16 15.29 -14.05 13.14
CA GLY A 16 14.76 -14.54 11.87
C GLY A 16 13.33 -14.10 11.59
N PHE A 17 12.74 -13.29 12.47
CA PHE A 17 11.38 -12.77 12.36
C PHE A 17 11.42 -11.23 12.29
N ILE A 18 10.27 -10.64 12.00
CA ILE A 18 10.06 -9.20 12.04
C ILE A 18 8.97 -8.92 13.07
N ASP A 19 9.34 -8.32 14.20
CA ASP A 19 8.38 -7.88 15.19
C ASP A 19 7.72 -6.54 14.81
N LEU A 20 6.80 -6.07 15.65
CA LEU A 20 6.07 -4.82 15.43
C LEU A 20 6.98 -3.58 15.31
N MET A 21 8.08 -3.52 16.07
CA MET A 21 9.01 -2.39 16.04
C MET A 21 9.91 -2.44 14.81
N GLU A 22 10.32 -3.64 14.41
CA GLU A 22 11.10 -3.86 13.20
C GLU A 22 10.25 -3.61 11.95
N LEU A 23 8.97 -3.99 11.96
CA LEU A 23 8.01 -3.65 10.91
C LEU A 23 7.80 -2.13 10.81
N LYS A 24 7.70 -1.44 11.96
CA LYS A 24 7.62 0.02 11.99
C LYS A 24 8.84 0.65 11.30
N LEU A 25 10.04 0.24 11.68
CA LEU A 25 11.29 0.74 11.09
C LEU A 25 11.36 0.41 9.59
N MET A 26 10.89 -0.76 9.19
CA MET A 26 10.80 -1.16 7.79
C MET A 26 9.92 -0.18 7.00
N MET A 27 8.71 0.11 7.49
CA MET A 27 7.77 1.03 6.85
C MET A 27 8.29 2.47 6.79
N GLU A 28 8.96 2.95 7.83
CA GLU A 28 9.63 4.26 7.84
C GLU A 28 10.74 4.34 6.79
N LYS A 29 11.60 3.31 6.70
CA LYS A 29 12.68 3.25 5.69
C LYS A 29 12.18 3.12 4.26
N LEU A 30 10.96 2.63 4.06
CA LEU A 30 10.29 2.54 2.76
C LEU A 30 9.51 3.81 2.39
N GLY A 31 9.48 4.82 3.28
CA GLY A 31 8.76 6.08 3.05
C GLY A 31 7.24 5.98 3.21
N ALA A 32 6.75 4.90 3.82
CA ALA A 32 5.32 4.64 4.03
C ALA A 32 5.01 4.41 5.52
N PRO A 33 5.31 5.37 6.42
CA PRO A 33 5.11 5.21 7.85
C PRO A 33 3.63 4.91 8.17
N GLN A 34 3.41 3.95 9.06
CA GLN A 34 2.08 3.52 9.47
C GLN A 34 1.84 3.86 10.95
N THR A 35 0.57 3.97 11.34
CA THR A 35 0.20 4.09 12.75
C THR A 35 0.41 2.76 13.47
N HIS A 36 0.55 2.79 14.80
CA HIS A 36 0.68 1.58 15.61
C HIS A 36 -0.49 0.61 15.41
N LEU A 37 -1.72 1.13 15.26
CA LEU A 37 -2.90 0.32 14.95
C LEU A 37 -2.82 -0.27 13.54
N GLY A 38 -2.40 0.52 12.55
CA GLY A 38 -2.19 0.03 11.18
C GLY A 38 -1.18 -1.12 11.14
N LEU A 39 -0.04 -0.98 11.83
CA LEU A 39 0.97 -2.04 11.92
C LEU A 39 0.43 -3.31 12.59
N LYS A 40 -0.36 -3.18 13.66
CA LYS A 40 -1.01 -4.32 14.31
C LYS A 40 -2.01 -5.03 13.40
N SER A 41 -2.81 -4.27 12.64
CA SER A 41 -3.71 -4.85 11.64
C SER A 41 -2.94 -5.58 10.55
N MET A 42 -1.87 -4.98 10.03
CA MET A 42 -1.01 -5.59 9.03
C MET A 42 -0.40 -6.91 9.49
N ILE A 43 0.12 -6.98 10.72
CA ILE A 43 0.62 -8.25 11.27
C ILE A 43 -0.51 -9.27 11.33
N LYS A 44 -1.64 -8.90 11.93
CA LYS A 44 -2.79 -9.78 12.11
C LYS A 44 -3.35 -10.35 10.80
N GLU A 45 -3.20 -9.63 9.69
CA GLU A 45 -3.69 -10.07 8.37
C GLU A 45 -2.86 -11.19 7.74
N VAL A 46 -1.56 -11.28 8.08
CA VAL A 46 -0.63 -12.22 7.44
C VAL A 46 0.06 -13.19 8.40
N ASP A 47 -0.07 -12.97 9.71
CA ASP A 47 0.40 -13.85 10.79
C ASP A 47 -0.44 -15.15 10.79
N GLU A 48 0.03 -16.16 10.04
CA GLU A 48 -0.67 -17.43 9.83
C GLU A 48 -0.53 -18.36 11.05
N ASP A 49 0.58 -18.24 11.79
CA ASP A 49 0.89 -19.08 12.95
C ASP A 49 0.57 -18.44 14.31
N PHE A 50 0.15 -17.18 14.31
CA PHE A 50 -0.29 -16.40 15.47
C PHE A 50 0.80 -16.19 16.53
N ASP A 51 2.07 -16.12 16.12
CA ASP A 51 3.19 -15.86 17.02
C ASP A 51 3.39 -14.36 17.33
N GLY A 52 2.65 -13.48 16.64
CA GLY A 52 2.68 -12.03 16.80
C GLY A 52 3.89 -11.34 16.17
N LYS A 53 4.66 -12.07 15.37
CA LYS A 53 5.78 -11.61 14.55
C LYS A 53 5.56 -12.10 13.11
N LEU A 54 6.42 -11.68 12.20
CA LEU A 54 6.33 -12.07 10.80
C LEU A 54 7.57 -12.84 10.37
N SER A 55 7.36 -14.08 9.96
CA SER A 55 8.36 -14.85 9.22
C SER A 55 8.62 -14.25 7.85
N PHE A 56 9.73 -14.64 7.21
CA PHE A 56 10.05 -14.19 5.85
C PHE A 56 8.90 -14.43 4.85
N ARG A 57 8.19 -15.55 4.98
CA ARG A 57 7.06 -15.90 4.10
C ARG A 57 5.89 -14.95 4.29
N GLU A 58 5.58 -14.58 5.52
CA GLU A 58 4.44 -13.71 5.85
C GLU A 58 4.74 -12.25 5.48
N VAL A 59 5.99 -11.79 5.65
CA VAL A 59 6.42 -10.48 5.12
C VAL A 59 6.26 -10.41 3.60
N GLN A 60 6.53 -11.50 2.88
CA GLN A 60 6.34 -11.55 1.42
C GLN A 60 4.86 -11.47 1.02
N ALA A 61 3.98 -12.12 1.78
CA ALA A 61 2.52 -12.00 1.60
C ALA A 61 2.06 -10.55 1.81
N LEU A 62 2.55 -9.90 2.86
CA LEU A 62 2.25 -8.50 3.17
C LEU A 62 2.71 -7.52 2.08
N SER A 63 3.92 -7.70 1.55
CA SER A 63 4.39 -6.89 0.41
C SER A 63 3.58 -7.11 -0.86
N SER A 64 2.94 -8.27 -1.01
CA SER A 64 2.16 -8.60 -2.21
C SER A 64 0.74 -8.04 -2.10
N ALA A 65 0.12 -8.16 -0.92
CA ALA A 65 -1.17 -7.56 -0.60
C ALA A 65 -1.12 -6.03 -0.74
N SER A 66 -0.10 -5.38 -0.15
CA SER A 66 0.03 -3.92 -0.19
C SER A 66 0.22 -3.36 -1.60
N LYS A 67 0.96 -4.06 -2.47
CA LYS A 67 1.16 -3.64 -3.87
C LYS A 67 -0.12 -3.78 -4.70
N PHE A 68 -0.86 -4.87 -4.51
CA PHE A 68 -2.11 -5.12 -5.23
C PHE A 68 -3.20 -4.11 -4.85
N GLU A 69 -3.37 -3.82 -3.56
CA GLU A 69 -4.34 -2.82 -3.09
C GLU A 69 -3.98 -1.40 -3.55
N ALA A 70 -2.69 -1.04 -3.54
CA ALA A 70 -2.24 0.26 -4.03
C ALA A 70 -2.51 0.45 -5.53
N GLU A 71 -2.29 -0.59 -6.34
CA GLU A 71 -2.57 -0.59 -7.78
C GLU A 71 -4.06 -0.43 -8.08
N LEU A 72 -4.92 -1.20 -7.38
CA LEU A 72 -6.37 -1.09 -7.53
C LEU A 72 -6.89 0.29 -7.14
N LYS A 73 -6.37 0.88 -6.06
CA LYS A 73 -6.73 2.24 -5.62
C LYS A 73 -6.30 3.30 -6.64
N ALA A 74 -5.07 3.18 -7.17
CA ALA A 74 -4.56 4.10 -8.18
C ALA A 74 -5.42 4.08 -9.46
N GLU A 75 -5.83 2.90 -9.93
CA GLU A 75 -6.71 2.78 -11.10
C GLU A 75 -8.09 3.39 -10.85
N GLN A 76 -8.70 3.16 -9.68
CA GLN A 76 -9.98 3.77 -9.32
C GLN A 76 -9.89 5.31 -9.26
N ASP A 77 -8.82 5.85 -8.71
CA ASP A 77 -8.60 7.30 -8.63
C ASP A 77 -8.38 7.91 -10.02
N GLU A 78 -7.66 7.22 -10.91
CA GLU A 78 -7.50 7.65 -12.31
C GLU A 78 -8.83 7.64 -13.06
N ARG A 79 -9.62 6.57 -12.92
CA ARG A 79 -10.97 6.47 -13.52
C ARG A 79 -11.87 7.62 -13.07
N LYS A 80 -11.87 7.96 -11.77
CA LYS A 80 -12.65 9.09 -11.24
C LYS A 80 -12.22 10.42 -11.85
N ARG A 81 -10.91 10.68 -11.92
CA ARG A 81 -10.36 11.91 -12.53
C ARG A 81 -10.69 12.01 -14.02
N ALA A 82 -10.59 10.90 -14.74
CA ALA A 82 -10.93 10.84 -16.16
C ALA A 82 -12.41 11.14 -16.40
N GLU A 83 -13.30 10.62 -15.56
CA GLU A 83 -14.73 10.85 -15.66
C GLU A 83 -15.11 12.31 -15.33
N GLU A 84 -14.50 12.89 -14.29
CA GLU A 84 -14.69 14.30 -13.94
C GLU A 84 -14.23 15.22 -15.07
N LYS A 85 -13.05 14.95 -15.65
CA LYS A 85 -12.52 15.69 -16.80
C LYS A 85 -13.44 15.57 -18.02
N ARG A 86 -14.02 14.39 -18.27
CA ARG A 86 -15.01 14.18 -19.34
C ARG A 86 -16.27 15.00 -19.11
N ARG A 87 -16.78 15.04 -17.88
CA ARG A 87 -17.93 15.86 -17.49
C ARG A 87 -17.66 17.34 -17.71
N LEU A 88 -16.53 17.84 -17.22
CA LEU A 88 -16.12 19.24 -17.41
C LEU A 88 -16.00 19.60 -18.88
N ARG A 89 -15.39 18.72 -19.70
CA ARG A 89 -15.26 18.94 -21.14
C ARG A 89 -16.62 19.00 -21.85
N GLN A 90 -17.56 18.12 -21.49
CA GLN A 90 -18.91 18.15 -22.06
C GLN A 90 -19.68 19.40 -21.65
N ALA A 91 -19.58 19.82 -20.39
CA ALA A 91 -20.19 21.05 -19.89
C ALA A 91 -19.63 22.28 -20.63
N ALA A 92 -18.31 22.40 -20.70
CA ALA A 92 -17.65 23.50 -21.40
C ALA A 92 -18.03 23.56 -22.89
N PHE A 93 -18.10 22.41 -23.57
CA PHE A 93 -18.53 22.36 -24.96
C PHE A 93 -20.00 22.79 -25.14
N ARG A 94 -20.88 22.37 -24.21
CA ARG A 94 -22.29 22.76 -24.22
C ARG A 94 -22.46 24.27 -24.02
N GLU A 95 -21.69 24.86 -23.10
CA GLU A 95 -21.69 26.29 -22.83
C GLU A 95 -21.16 27.09 -24.04
N LEU A 96 -20.04 26.66 -24.62
CA LEU A 96 -19.50 27.24 -25.84
C LEU A 96 -20.53 27.23 -26.96
N LYS A 97 -21.17 26.08 -27.21
CA LYS A 97 -22.21 25.96 -28.23
C LYS A 97 -23.39 26.90 -27.98
N ALA A 98 -23.79 27.11 -26.73
CA ALA A 98 -24.86 28.03 -26.38
C ALA A 98 -24.46 29.50 -26.64
N ALA A 99 -23.22 29.88 -26.33
CA ALA A 99 -22.72 31.24 -26.52
C ALA A 99 -22.56 31.64 -28.01
N PHE A 100 -22.30 30.68 -28.90
CA PHE A 100 -22.15 30.93 -30.34
C PHE A 100 -23.44 30.72 -31.16
N SER A 101 -24.57 30.44 -30.50
CA SER A 101 -25.87 30.17 -31.15
C SER A 101 -26.89 31.31 -31.05
N THR A 102 -26.46 32.50 -30.59
CA THR A 102 -27.23 33.77 -30.60
C THR A 102 -26.72 34.66 -31.71
#